data_AF-A0A2V6HKX3-F1
#
_entry.id   AF-A0A2V6HKX3-F1
#
_cell.length_a   1.000
_cell.length_b   1.000
_cell.length_c   1.000
_cell.angle_alpha   90.00
_cell.angle_beta   90.00
_cell.angle_gamma   90.00
#
_symmetry.space_group_name_H-M   'P 1'
#
loop_
_entity.id
_entity.type
_entity.pdbx_description
1 polymer ?
#
loop_
_entity_poly.entity_id
_entity_poly.type
_entity_poly.pdbx_seq_one_letter_code
_entity_poly.pdbx_strand_id
1 'polypeptide(L)'
;MRAVQSDKRPGTQSSEADVKFVRGLGLLDSTMLVAGSMIGSGIFIVSADISRLVGSPGWLLVVWAVTGVLTIVAALSYGELAAMMPRAGGQYVYLREAYSPLWGFLYGWTLFLVIQTGTIAAVAVAFARFLGVFTSVISATNWIVPPITLSSKYAVSLSTQQLVAILIIVFLTIVNTRGLQLGKLIQNIFTSAKTLSLFALVVLGIFIGRNADALDANFTNFWTPGAVLPIESDLPFVGAVAATGGALGMLIAICVGQVGSLF
;
A
#
# COMPACT_ATOMS: atom_id res chain seq x y z
N MET A 1 5.20 30.38 70.43
CA MET A 1 5.12 29.25 69.48
C MET A 1 5.68 29.69 68.14
N ARG A 2 6.89 29.25 67.81
CA ARG A 2 7.47 29.34 66.45
C ARG A 2 6.99 28.13 65.66
N ALA A 3 6.36 28.33 64.52
CA ALA A 3 6.00 27.25 63.61
C ALA A 3 6.31 27.64 62.16
N VAL A 4 7.43 27.10 61.69
CA VAL A 4 7.67 26.52 60.37
C VAL A 4 7.43 27.42 59.14
N GLN A 5 8.48 28.13 58.74
CA GLN A 5 8.72 28.43 57.32
C GLN A 5 9.06 27.11 56.62
N SER A 6 8.18 26.69 55.70
CA SER A 6 8.44 25.57 54.79
C SER A 6 9.49 26.00 53.76
N ASP A 7 10.65 25.39 53.89
CA ASP A 7 11.82 25.52 53.03
C ASP A 7 11.49 25.02 51.62
N LYS A 8 11.21 25.95 50.68
CA LYS A 8 11.11 25.63 49.25
C LYS A 8 12.51 25.32 48.73
N ARG A 9 12.87 24.03 48.74
CA ARG A 9 14.03 23.53 47.99
C ARG A 9 13.87 23.97 46.52
N PRO A 10 14.89 24.56 45.88
CA PRO A 10 14.89 24.79 44.45
C PRO A 10 15.01 23.42 43.77
N GLY A 11 13.87 22.79 43.50
CA GLY A 11 13.80 21.63 42.63
C GLY A 11 14.32 22.05 41.26
N THR A 12 15.43 21.44 40.88
CA THR A 12 16.05 21.54 39.56
C THR A 12 14.97 21.28 38.51
N GLN A 13 14.45 22.33 37.89
CA GLN A 13 13.64 22.20 36.68
C GLN A 13 14.60 21.76 35.58
N SER A 14 14.83 20.45 35.48
CA SER A 14 15.28 19.86 34.23
C SER A 14 14.21 20.18 33.22
N SER A 15 14.41 21.26 32.46
CA SER A 15 13.71 21.52 31.21
C SER A 15 13.78 20.22 30.41
N GLU A 16 12.70 19.43 30.38
CA GLU A 16 12.50 18.42 29.36
C GLU A 16 12.60 19.19 28.05
N ALA A 17 13.78 19.11 27.42
CA ALA A 17 14.00 19.68 26.10
C ALA A 17 13.03 18.94 25.20
N ASP A 18 11.90 19.58 24.93
CA ASP A 18 10.81 19.10 24.10
C ASP A 18 11.44 18.64 22.77
N VAL A 19 11.65 17.33 22.61
CA VAL A 19 12.37 16.75 21.47
C VAL A 19 11.49 16.93 20.25
N LYS A 20 11.66 18.08 19.58
CA LYS A 20 10.88 18.41 18.38
C LYS A 20 11.51 17.74 17.17
N PHE A 21 10.66 17.06 16.38
CA PHE A 21 11.08 16.50 15.11
C PHE A 21 11.65 17.58 14.18
N VAL A 22 12.77 17.27 13.53
CA VAL A 22 13.36 18.14 12.51
C VAL A 22 12.44 18.15 11.29
N ARG A 23 12.00 19.33 10.86
CA ARG A 23 11.20 19.51 9.63
C ARG A 23 12.11 19.32 8.41
N GLY A 24 12.20 18.09 7.92
CA GLY A 24 13.10 17.71 6.82
C GLY A 24 12.45 17.47 5.45
N LEU A 25 11.11 17.39 5.41
CA LEU A 25 10.33 17.12 4.19
C LEU A 25 9.62 18.39 3.72
N GLY A 26 9.86 18.78 2.47
CA GLY A 26 9.10 19.83 1.79
C GLY A 26 7.80 19.31 1.17
N LEU A 27 7.09 20.18 0.47
CA LEU A 27 5.86 19.82 -0.26
C LEU A 27 6.13 18.72 -1.28
N LEU A 28 7.13 18.91 -2.16
CA LEU A 28 7.49 17.92 -3.18
C LEU A 28 7.91 16.59 -2.57
N ASP A 29 8.73 16.60 -1.52
CA ASP A 29 9.15 15.37 -0.83
C ASP A 29 7.94 14.62 -0.27
N SER A 30 6.98 15.34 0.32
CA SER A 30 5.76 14.77 0.91
C SER A 30 4.84 14.22 -0.18
N THR A 31 4.65 14.95 -1.28
CA THR A 31 3.87 14.49 -2.44
C THR A 31 4.50 13.27 -3.10
N MET A 32 5.82 13.24 -3.28
CA MET A 32 6.55 12.11 -3.86
C MET A 32 6.58 10.88 -2.96
N LEU A 33 6.53 11.08 -1.64
CA LEU A 33 6.36 10.00 -0.68
C LEU A 33 4.97 9.37 -0.84
N VAL A 34 3.91 10.17 -0.84
CA VAL A 34 2.52 9.68 -0.99
C VAL A 34 2.27 9.07 -2.38
N ALA A 35 2.66 9.75 -3.46
CA ALA A 35 2.56 9.20 -4.81
C ALA A 35 3.39 7.91 -4.94
N GLY A 36 4.55 7.88 -4.28
CA GLY A 36 5.41 6.71 -4.22
C GLY A 36 4.83 5.54 -3.43
N SER A 37 4.03 5.77 -2.40
CA SER A 37 3.37 4.66 -1.70
C SER A 37 2.14 4.15 -2.47
N MET A 38 1.43 5.02 -3.20
CA MET A 38 0.19 4.67 -3.91
C MET A 38 0.44 4.00 -5.27
N ILE A 39 1.45 4.44 -6.02
CA ILE A 39 1.75 3.87 -7.34
C ILE A 39 2.49 2.54 -7.18
N GLY A 40 1.77 1.43 -7.20
CA GLY A 40 2.32 0.08 -7.09
C GLY A 40 2.08 -0.80 -8.32
N SER A 41 2.22 -2.12 -8.14
CA SER A 41 1.80 -3.12 -9.14
C SER A 41 0.29 -3.16 -9.37
N GLY A 42 -0.49 -2.51 -8.49
CA GLY A 42 -1.95 -2.45 -8.56
C GLY A 42 -2.45 -1.96 -9.91
N ILE A 43 -1.81 -0.96 -10.54
CA ILE A 43 -2.24 -0.45 -11.85
C ILE A 43 -2.25 -1.51 -12.94
N PHE A 44 -1.41 -2.54 -12.84
CA PHE A 44 -1.36 -3.65 -13.81
C PHE A 44 -2.23 -4.83 -13.38
N ILE A 45 -2.09 -5.26 -12.12
CA ILE A 45 -2.76 -6.46 -11.61
C ILE A 45 -4.25 -6.20 -11.42
N VAL A 46 -4.60 -5.11 -10.70
CA VAL A 46 -5.98 -4.78 -10.37
C VAL A 46 -6.74 -4.41 -11.64
N SER A 47 -6.13 -3.71 -12.60
CA SER A 47 -6.77 -3.44 -13.89
C SER A 47 -7.12 -4.71 -14.66
N ALA A 48 -6.23 -5.71 -14.64
CA ALA A 48 -6.50 -7.01 -15.27
C ALA A 48 -7.63 -7.76 -14.55
N ASP A 49 -7.65 -7.72 -13.22
CA ASP A 49 -8.71 -8.34 -12.43
C ASP A 49 -10.06 -7.65 -12.65
N ILE A 50 -10.12 -6.31 -12.58
CA ILE A 50 -11.32 -5.54 -12.93
C ILE A 50 -11.79 -5.91 -14.34
N SER A 51 -10.88 -5.91 -15.33
CA SER A 51 -11.23 -6.25 -16.71
C SER A 51 -11.87 -7.62 -16.84
N ARG A 52 -11.44 -8.61 -16.05
CA ARG A 52 -12.02 -9.95 -16.04
C ARG A 52 -13.37 -9.99 -15.32
N LEU A 53 -13.61 -9.14 -14.34
CA LEU A 53 -14.88 -9.07 -13.62
C LEU A 53 -15.97 -8.37 -14.44
N VAL A 54 -15.66 -7.20 -15.03
CA VAL A 54 -16.66 -6.39 -15.76
C VAL A 54 -16.70 -6.68 -17.26
N GLY A 55 -15.63 -7.24 -17.83
CA GLY A 55 -15.58 -7.70 -19.23
C GLY A 55 -15.73 -6.62 -20.29
N SER A 56 -15.65 -5.34 -19.93
CA SER A 56 -15.89 -4.20 -20.84
C SER A 56 -14.95 -3.03 -20.51
N PRO A 57 -14.33 -2.40 -21.52
CA PRO A 57 -13.44 -1.25 -21.31
C PRO A 57 -14.14 -0.04 -20.68
N GLY A 58 -15.37 0.25 -21.08
CA GLY A 58 -16.16 1.33 -20.52
C GLY A 58 -16.44 1.14 -19.03
N TRP A 59 -16.85 -0.07 -18.63
CA TRP A 59 -17.08 -0.39 -17.23
C TRP A 59 -15.78 -0.41 -16.40
N LEU A 60 -14.66 -0.85 -16.98
CA LEU A 60 -13.35 -0.75 -16.32
C LEU A 60 -12.99 0.70 -15.99
N LEU A 61 -13.21 1.62 -16.93
CA LEU A 61 -12.94 3.05 -16.71
C LEU A 61 -13.90 3.65 -15.69
N VAL A 62 -15.17 3.23 -15.68
CA VAL A 62 -16.14 3.62 -14.64
C VAL A 62 -15.68 3.17 -13.27
N VAL A 63 -15.23 1.92 -13.11
CA VAL A 63 -14.69 1.41 -11.84
C VAL A 63 -13.53 2.29 -11.35
N TRP A 64 -12.55 2.56 -12.22
CA TRP A 64 -11.42 3.44 -11.89
C TRP A 64 -11.85 4.88 -11.54
N ALA A 65 -12.81 5.44 -12.27
CA ALA A 65 -13.32 6.78 -12.00
C ALA A 65 -14.01 6.86 -10.64
N VAL A 66 -14.87 5.89 -10.30
CA VAL A 66 -15.54 5.84 -9.00
C VAL A 66 -14.54 5.65 -7.88
N THR A 67 -13.56 4.74 -8.04
CA THR A 67 -12.46 4.57 -7.07
C THR A 67 -11.72 5.88 -6.86
N GLY A 68 -11.35 6.58 -7.95
CA GLY A 68 -10.66 7.87 -7.88
C GLY A 68 -11.43 8.92 -7.09
N VAL A 69 -12.74 9.03 -7.29
CA VAL A 69 -13.61 9.94 -6.52
C VAL A 69 -13.63 9.57 -5.04
N LEU A 70 -13.80 8.28 -4.71
CA LEU A 70 -13.79 7.81 -3.33
C LEU A 70 -12.46 8.10 -2.63
N THR A 71 -11.33 7.88 -3.33
CA THR A 71 -9.99 8.17 -2.81
C THR A 71 -9.77 9.66 -2.58
N ILE A 72 -10.27 10.54 -3.46
CA ILE A 72 -10.19 11.99 -3.28
C ILE A 72 -10.98 12.42 -2.04
N VAL A 73 -12.20 11.93 -1.87
CA VAL A 73 -13.02 12.24 -0.68
C VAL A 73 -12.29 11.82 0.59
N ALA A 74 -11.78 10.59 0.65
CA ALA A 74 -10.99 10.11 1.79
C ALA A 74 -9.74 10.97 2.03
N ALA A 75 -8.99 11.33 0.99
CA ALA A 75 -7.79 12.14 1.09
C ALA A 75 -8.07 13.54 1.63
N LEU A 76 -9.18 14.18 1.20
CA LEU A 76 -9.60 15.48 1.71
C LEU A 76 -10.00 15.41 3.19
N SER A 77 -10.78 14.39 3.59
CA SER A 77 -11.12 14.16 5.00
C SER A 77 -9.88 13.97 5.88
N TYR A 78 -8.91 13.18 5.42
CA TYR A 78 -7.63 13.03 6.12
C TYR A 78 -6.81 14.32 6.13
N GLY A 79 -6.88 15.12 5.06
CA GLY A 79 -6.23 16.43 4.97
C GLY A 79 -6.75 17.42 6.02
N GLU A 80 -8.07 17.48 6.23
CA GLU A 80 -8.69 18.31 7.27
C GLU A 80 -8.28 17.86 8.68
N LEU A 81 -8.28 16.53 8.93
CA LEU A 81 -7.81 15.98 10.21
C LEU A 81 -6.33 16.27 10.46
N ALA A 82 -5.49 16.20 9.43
CA ALA A 82 -4.06 16.53 9.52
C ALA A 82 -3.82 18.02 9.80
N ALA A 83 -4.64 18.90 9.23
CA ALA A 83 -4.60 20.34 9.51
C ALA A 83 -5.09 20.66 10.94
N MET A 84 -6.13 19.98 11.40
CA MET A 84 -6.70 20.17 12.74
C MET A 84 -5.81 19.62 13.86
N MET A 85 -5.12 18.51 13.62
CA MET A 85 -4.24 17.84 14.59
C MET A 85 -2.82 17.66 14.01
N PRO A 86 -2.00 18.73 13.93
CA PRO A 86 -0.67 18.72 13.32
C PRO A 86 0.39 18.11 14.27
N ARG A 87 0.09 16.93 14.80
CA ARG A 87 0.97 16.14 15.68
C ARG A 87 1.51 14.94 14.90
N ALA A 88 2.74 14.54 15.19
CA ALA A 88 3.28 13.30 14.64
C ALA A 88 2.48 12.10 15.19
N GLY A 89 1.88 11.32 14.29
CA GLY A 89 1.16 10.09 14.65
C GLY A 89 -0.05 9.74 13.76
N GLY A 90 -0.53 10.64 12.90
CA GLY A 90 -1.53 10.32 11.88
C GLY A 90 -2.80 9.63 12.41
N GLN A 91 -3.23 8.55 11.75
CA GLN A 91 -4.43 7.79 12.11
C GLN A 91 -4.48 7.32 13.57
N TYR A 92 -3.33 6.99 14.17
CA TYR A 92 -3.26 6.63 15.59
C TYR A 92 -3.77 7.78 16.48
N VAL A 93 -3.33 9.01 16.20
CA VAL A 93 -3.76 10.20 16.95
C VAL A 93 -5.24 10.47 16.72
N TYR A 94 -5.71 10.33 15.47
CA TYR A 94 -7.11 10.60 15.13
C TYR A 94 -8.06 9.64 15.84
N LEU A 95 -7.77 8.34 15.83
CA LEU A 95 -8.59 7.33 16.52
C LEU A 95 -8.55 7.48 18.03
N ARG A 96 -7.37 7.82 18.58
CA ARG A 96 -7.21 8.07 20.01
C ARG A 96 -8.08 9.24 20.48
N GLU A 97 -8.10 10.32 19.71
CA GLU A 97 -8.84 11.54 20.06
C GLU A 97 -10.35 11.39 19.80
N ALA A 98 -10.73 10.70 18.72
CA ALA A 98 -12.13 10.55 18.34
C ALA A 98 -12.91 9.54 19.21
N TYR A 99 -12.24 8.47 19.67
CA TYR A 99 -12.92 7.38 20.38
C TYR A 99 -12.42 7.19 21.81
N SER A 100 -11.18 6.71 21.98
CA SER A 100 -10.53 6.55 23.28
C SER A 100 -9.07 6.10 23.11
N PRO A 101 -8.24 6.17 24.19
CA PRO A 101 -6.90 5.60 24.21
C PRO A 101 -6.81 4.12 23.79
N LEU A 102 -7.84 3.33 24.08
CA LEU A 102 -7.88 1.92 23.72
C LEU A 102 -7.90 1.71 22.20
N TRP A 103 -8.73 2.47 21.48
CA TRP A 103 -8.85 2.37 20.02
C TRP A 103 -7.58 2.84 19.32
N GLY A 104 -6.97 3.92 19.82
CA GLY A 104 -5.65 4.33 19.38
C GLY A 104 -4.61 3.22 19.59
N PHE A 105 -4.56 2.63 20.79
CA PHE A 105 -3.63 1.54 21.10
C PHE A 105 -3.82 0.33 20.18
N LEU A 106 -5.05 -0.17 20.02
CA LEU A 106 -5.35 -1.32 19.15
C LEU A 106 -4.96 -1.06 17.70
N TYR A 107 -5.22 0.16 17.22
CA TYR A 107 -4.78 0.56 15.89
C TYR A 107 -3.26 0.59 15.76
N GLY A 108 -2.57 1.24 16.69
CA GLY A 108 -1.10 1.32 16.69
C GLY A 108 -0.44 -0.06 16.78
N TRP A 109 -0.97 -0.95 17.62
CA TRP A 109 -0.53 -2.33 17.76
C TRP A 109 -0.66 -3.10 16.44
N THR A 110 -1.83 -3.01 15.81
CA THR A 110 -2.13 -3.70 14.55
C THR A 110 -1.31 -3.14 13.39
N LEU A 111 -1.20 -1.80 13.31
CA LEU A 111 -0.42 -1.11 12.29
C LEU A 111 1.05 -1.53 12.37
N PHE A 112 1.63 -1.53 13.58
CA PHE A 112 3.04 -1.83 13.77
C PHE A 112 3.36 -3.33 13.56
N LEU A 113 2.67 -4.23 14.28
CA LEU A 113 3.04 -5.65 14.32
C LEU A 113 2.54 -6.44 13.11
N VAL A 114 1.41 -6.05 12.54
CA VAL A 114 0.74 -6.85 11.50
C VAL A 114 0.87 -6.17 10.15
N ILE A 115 0.29 -4.97 10.00
CA ILE A 115 0.15 -4.32 8.69
C ILE A 115 1.51 -3.93 8.13
N GLN A 116 2.26 -3.10 8.86
CA GLN A 116 3.47 -2.50 8.31
C GLN A 116 4.63 -3.50 8.27
N THR A 117 4.76 -4.33 9.29
CA THR A 117 5.75 -5.42 9.30
C THR A 117 5.48 -6.44 8.19
N GLY A 118 4.23 -6.87 8.02
CA GLY A 118 3.84 -7.79 6.95
C GLY A 118 4.07 -7.23 5.55
N THR A 119 3.72 -5.96 5.34
CA THR A 119 3.92 -5.27 4.06
C THR A 119 5.40 -5.18 3.69
N ILE A 120 6.26 -4.77 4.63
CA ILE A 120 7.71 -4.68 4.41
C ILE A 120 8.28 -6.06 4.06
N ALA A 121 7.88 -7.11 4.79
CA ALA A 121 8.33 -8.48 4.52
C ALA A 121 7.88 -8.96 3.13
N ALA A 122 6.60 -8.75 2.77
CA ALA A 122 6.06 -9.15 1.47
C ALA A 122 6.79 -8.47 0.31
N VAL A 123 7.02 -7.15 0.40
CA VAL A 123 7.75 -6.38 -0.62
C VAL A 123 9.20 -6.83 -0.74
N ALA A 124 9.88 -7.09 0.38
CA ALA A 124 11.26 -7.58 0.37
C ALA A 124 11.38 -8.98 -0.26
N VAL A 125 10.43 -9.86 0.00
CA VAL A 125 10.35 -11.20 -0.63
C VAL A 125 10.07 -11.08 -2.12
N ALA A 126 9.17 -10.18 -2.54
CA ALA A 126 8.91 -9.91 -3.95
C ALA A 126 10.16 -9.37 -4.65
N PHE A 127 10.89 -8.43 -4.03
CA PHE A 127 12.17 -7.94 -4.53
C PHE A 127 13.17 -9.08 -4.73
N ALA A 128 13.35 -9.94 -3.72
CA ALA A 128 14.27 -11.08 -3.81
C ALA A 128 13.85 -12.06 -4.92
N ARG A 129 12.56 -12.29 -5.12
CA ARG A 129 12.03 -13.13 -6.20
C ARG A 129 12.34 -12.56 -7.58
N PHE A 130 12.17 -11.26 -7.78
CA PHE A 130 12.51 -10.60 -9.05
C PHE A 130 14.03 -10.59 -9.29
N LEU A 131 14.83 -10.41 -8.24
CA LEU A 131 16.28 -10.50 -8.35
C LEU A 131 16.74 -11.92 -8.75
N GLY A 132 16.05 -12.95 -8.26
CA GLY A 132 16.28 -14.35 -8.64
C GLY A 132 16.02 -14.68 -10.11
N VAL A 133 15.32 -13.82 -10.87
CA VAL A 133 15.19 -13.98 -12.32
C VAL A 133 16.54 -13.80 -13.02
N PHE A 134 17.43 -12.96 -12.48
CA PHE A 134 18.76 -12.71 -13.05
C PHE A 134 19.80 -13.75 -12.64
N THR A 135 19.59 -14.43 -11.52
CA THR A 135 20.55 -15.42 -10.99
C THR A 135 19.81 -16.60 -10.36
N SER A 136 20.11 -17.82 -10.80
CA SER A 136 19.52 -19.05 -10.25
C SER A 136 19.90 -19.33 -8.79
N VAL A 137 20.92 -18.64 -8.27
CA VAL A 137 21.38 -18.74 -6.87
C VAL A 137 20.29 -18.30 -5.90
N ILE A 138 19.54 -17.24 -6.25
CA ILE A 138 18.47 -16.68 -5.42
C ILE A 138 17.17 -17.37 -5.81
N SER A 139 16.76 -18.35 -5.02
CA SER A 139 15.54 -19.12 -5.29
C SER A 139 14.83 -19.49 -3.99
N ALA A 140 13.50 -19.54 -4.04
CA ALA A 140 12.67 -20.09 -2.97
C ALA A 140 12.94 -21.58 -2.70
N THR A 141 13.48 -22.31 -3.69
CA THR A 141 13.79 -23.75 -3.56
C THR A 141 15.22 -24.03 -3.11
N ASN A 142 16.10 -23.03 -3.14
CA ASN A 142 17.48 -23.18 -2.71
C ASN A 142 17.58 -22.90 -1.20
N TRP A 143 17.52 -23.97 -0.41
CA TRP A 143 17.45 -23.94 1.04
C TRP A 143 18.83 -23.83 1.70
N ILE A 144 18.97 -22.86 2.59
CA ILE A 144 20.09 -22.74 3.54
C ILE A 144 19.75 -23.51 4.82
N VAL A 145 18.54 -23.29 5.34
CA VAL A 145 17.93 -24.10 6.40
C VAL A 145 16.68 -24.75 5.83
N PRO A 146 16.68 -26.09 5.66
CA PRO A 146 15.51 -26.82 5.18
C PRO A 146 14.28 -26.60 6.07
N PRO A 147 13.05 -26.77 5.55
CA PRO A 147 11.84 -26.57 6.33
C PRO A 147 11.75 -27.52 7.52
N ILE A 148 11.76 -26.95 8.73
CA ILE A 148 11.50 -27.65 9.99
C ILE A 148 10.02 -27.48 10.29
N THR A 149 9.25 -28.55 10.16
CA THR A 149 7.80 -28.53 10.40
C THR A 149 7.51 -28.37 11.89
N LEU A 150 6.77 -27.32 12.25
CA LEU A 150 6.25 -27.12 13.62
C LEU A 150 4.82 -27.68 13.75
N SER A 151 4.06 -27.66 12.66
CA SER A 151 2.67 -28.14 12.60
C SER A 151 2.33 -28.53 11.15
N SER A 152 1.14 -29.09 10.91
CA SER A 152 0.64 -29.43 9.57
C SER A 152 0.56 -28.23 8.63
N LYS A 153 0.48 -27.00 9.16
CA LYS A 153 0.39 -25.75 8.39
C LYS A 153 1.59 -24.81 8.51
N TYR A 154 2.54 -25.10 9.41
CA TYR A 154 3.62 -24.17 9.73
C TYR A 154 4.97 -24.88 9.72
N ALA A 155 5.92 -24.28 8.99
CA ALA A 155 7.31 -24.69 8.96
C ALA A 155 8.22 -23.47 9.06
N VAL A 156 9.31 -23.61 9.80
CA VAL A 156 10.38 -22.61 9.83
C VAL A 156 11.44 -23.02 8.83
N SER A 157 11.76 -22.12 7.90
CA SER A 157 12.71 -22.39 6.82
C SER A 157 13.49 -21.13 6.47
N LEU A 158 14.67 -21.32 5.87
CA LEU A 158 15.48 -20.24 5.32
C LEU A 158 15.99 -20.62 3.94
N SER A 159 15.39 -20.05 2.91
CA SER A 159 15.88 -20.07 1.54
C SER A 159 16.83 -18.92 1.27
N THR A 160 17.63 -19.03 0.20
CA THR A 160 18.44 -17.92 -0.31
C THR A 160 17.60 -16.69 -0.65
N GLN A 161 16.38 -16.88 -1.17
CA GLN A 161 15.42 -15.80 -1.41
C GLN A 161 15.03 -15.08 -0.11
N GLN A 162 14.69 -15.82 0.95
CA GLN A 162 14.37 -15.24 2.26
C GLN A 162 15.57 -14.53 2.87
N LEU A 163 16.79 -15.07 2.71
CA LEU A 163 18.01 -14.41 3.18
C LEU A 163 18.21 -13.05 2.48
N VAL A 164 18.06 -12.98 1.16
CA VAL A 164 18.15 -11.72 0.41
C VAL A 164 17.08 -10.73 0.88
N ALA A 165 15.85 -11.19 1.12
CA ALA A 165 14.78 -10.35 1.67
C ALA A 165 15.14 -9.77 3.04
N ILE A 166 15.72 -10.57 3.94
CA ILE A 166 16.19 -10.11 5.25
C ILE A 166 17.31 -9.07 5.08
N LEU A 167 18.30 -9.36 4.22
CA LEU A 167 19.44 -8.48 3.99
C LEU A 167 19.02 -7.12 3.43
N ILE A 168 18.07 -7.08 2.49
CA ILE A 168 17.59 -5.80 1.94
C ILE A 168 16.82 -4.99 2.99
N ILE A 169 16.03 -5.63 3.86
CA ILE A 169 15.35 -4.94 4.98
C ILE A 169 16.39 -4.33 5.93
N VAL A 170 17.41 -5.10 6.32
CA VAL A 170 18.49 -4.62 7.19
C VAL A 170 19.23 -3.45 6.53
N PHE A 171 19.58 -3.59 5.25
CA PHE A 171 20.24 -2.53 4.48
C PHE A 171 19.41 -1.25 4.46
N LEU A 172 18.13 -1.33 4.08
CA LEU A 172 17.24 -0.17 4.05
C LEU A 172 17.02 0.43 5.44
N THR A 173 16.99 -0.39 6.50
CA THR A 173 16.92 0.10 7.88
C THR A 173 18.16 0.90 8.25
N ILE A 174 19.35 0.41 7.89
CA ILE A 174 20.62 1.13 8.11
C ILE A 174 20.64 2.45 7.32
N VAL A 175 20.16 2.44 6.07
CA VAL A 175 20.07 3.68 5.26
C VAL A 175 19.10 4.69 5.89
N ASN A 176 17.93 4.24 6.34
CA ASN A 176 16.92 5.12 6.95
C ASN A 176 17.37 5.68 8.31
N THR A 177 18.14 4.93 9.09
CA THR A 177 18.67 5.40 10.39
C THR A 177 19.80 6.44 10.24
N ARG A 178 20.45 6.53 9.08
CA ARG A 178 21.50 7.54 8.80
C ARG A 178 20.98 8.93 8.47
N GLY A 179 19.67 9.09 8.26
CA GLY A 179 19.03 10.41 8.20
C GLY A 179 17.98 10.56 7.11
N LEU A 180 17.04 11.47 7.38
CA LEU A 180 15.87 11.75 6.56
C LEU A 180 16.22 12.25 5.14
N GLN A 181 17.37 12.90 4.96
CA GLN A 181 17.79 13.44 3.66
C GLN A 181 18.12 12.36 2.62
N LEU A 182 18.74 11.25 3.05
CA LEU A 182 19.02 10.13 2.16
C LEU A 182 17.74 9.39 1.79
N GLY A 183 16.87 9.16 2.78
CA GLY A 183 15.58 8.49 2.57
C GLY A 183 14.71 9.24 1.55
N LYS A 184 14.58 10.57 1.68
CA LYS A 184 13.77 11.35 0.74
C LYS A 184 14.36 11.41 -0.66
N LEU A 185 15.70 11.44 -0.80
CA LEU A 185 16.35 11.41 -2.11
C LEU A 185 16.08 10.09 -2.83
N ILE A 186 16.25 8.96 -2.13
CA ILE A 186 15.92 7.64 -2.65
C ILE A 186 14.45 7.60 -3.07
N GLN A 187 13.54 8.00 -2.18
CA GLN A 187 12.11 8.05 -2.47
C GLN A 187 11.79 8.87 -3.73
N ASN A 188 12.31 10.10 -3.82
CA ASN A 188 12.04 10.99 -4.95
C ASN A 188 12.54 10.40 -6.27
N ILE A 189 13.73 9.79 -6.29
CA ILE A 189 14.29 9.14 -7.48
C ILE A 189 13.41 7.96 -7.89
N PHE A 190 13.10 7.05 -6.98
CA PHE A 190 12.31 5.85 -7.30
C PHE A 190 10.88 6.20 -7.70
N THR A 191 10.22 7.15 -7.02
CA THR A 191 8.89 7.63 -7.39
C THR A 191 8.90 8.29 -8.77
N SER A 192 9.89 9.13 -9.05
CA SER A 192 10.00 9.80 -10.36
C SER A 192 10.25 8.78 -11.47
N ALA A 193 11.20 7.86 -11.26
CA ALA A 193 11.55 6.84 -12.24
C ALA A 193 10.35 5.97 -12.61
N LYS A 194 9.59 5.46 -11.62
CA LYS A 194 8.42 4.62 -11.89
C LYS A 194 7.26 5.39 -12.51
N THR A 195 7.04 6.63 -12.08
CA THR A 195 5.99 7.50 -12.65
C THR A 195 6.30 7.82 -14.11
N LEU A 196 7.56 8.17 -14.41
CA LEU A 196 8.02 8.42 -15.78
C LEU A 196 7.94 7.15 -16.64
N SER A 197 8.23 5.98 -16.06
CA SER A 197 8.10 4.69 -16.75
C SER A 197 6.65 4.40 -17.14
N LEU A 198 5.69 4.66 -16.23
CA LEU A 198 4.26 4.54 -16.53
C LEU A 198 3.81 5.54 -17.60
N PHE A 199 4.25 6.79 -17.50
CA PHE A 199 3.95 7.80 -18.51
C PHE A 199 4.52 7.40 -19.88
N ALA A 200 5.76 6.91 -19.92
CA ALA A 200 6.38 6.40 -21.13
C ALA A 200 5.59 5.21 -21.71
N LEU A 201 5.11 4.29 -20.86
CA LEU A 201 4.27 3.18 -21.30
C LEU A 201 2.98 3.66 -21.98
N VAL A 202 2.32 4.69 -21.43
CA VAL A 202 1.12 5.30 -22.03
C VAL A 202 1.46 5.89 -23.41
N VAL A 203 2.52 6.67 -23.51
CA VAL A 203 2.97 7.29 -24.78
C VAL A 203 3.31 6.21 -25.80
N LEU A 204 4.10 5.20 -25.43
CA LEU A 204 4.46 4.09 -26.30
C LEU A 204 3.24 3.28 -26.74
N GLY A 205 2.27 3.04 -25.84
CA GLY A 205 1.01 2.37 -26.17
C GLY A 205 0.19 3.14 -27.21
N ILE A 206 0.11 4.47 -27.08
CA ILE A 206 -0.68 5.32 -27.99
C ILE A 206 -0.01 5.46 -29.38
N PHE A 207 1.31 5.60 -29.44
CA PHE A 207 1.99 5.95 -30.69
C PHE A 207 2.67 4.76 -31.39
N ILE A 208 3.16 3.78 -30.65
CA ILE A 208 3.92 2.64 -31.19
C ILE A 208 3.11 1.34 -31.10
N GLY A 209 2.44 1.10 -29.96
CA GLY A 209 1.67 -0.11 -29.69
C GLY A 209 0.28 -0.17 -30.34
N ARG A 210 0.02 0.65 -31.36
CA ARG A 210 -1.30 0.66 -32.03
C ARG A 210 -1.55 -0.64 -32.76
N ASN A 211 -2.57 -1.36 -32.32
CA ASN A 211 -3.06 -2.57 -32.94
C ASN A 211 -4.53 -2.34 -33.36
N ALA A 212 -4.83 -2.48 -34.65
CA ALA A 212 -6.14 -2.19 -35.21
C ALA A 212 -7.23 -3.11 -34.62
N ASP A 213 -6.93 -4.40 -34.48
CA ASP A 213 -7.87 -5.39 -33.92
C ASP A 213 -8.16 -5.10 -32.45
N ALA A 214 -7.14 -4.72 -31.67
CA ALA A 214 -7.31 -4.35 -30.28
C ALA A 214 -8.12 -3.06 -30.13
N LEU A 215 -7.94 -2.08 -31.02
CA LEU A 215 -8.75 -0.86 -31.01
C LEU A 215 -10.21 -1.18 -31.35
N ASP A 216 -10.45 -1.95 -32.40
CA ASP A 216 -11.81 -2.34 -32.79
C ASP A 216 -12.50 -3.15 -31.67
N ALA A 217 -11.82 -4.16 -31.11
CA ALA A 217 -12.34 -4.96 -30.01
C ALA A 217 -12.70 -4.13 -28.76
N ASN A 218 -11.88 -3.12 -28.43
CA ASN A 218 -12.11 -2.29 -27.24
C ASN A 218 -13.16 -1.20 -27.48
N PHE A 219 -13.24 -0.61 -28.67
CA PHE A 219 -14.09 0.56 -28.93
C PHE A 219 -15.43 0.23 -29.57
N THR A 220 -15.56 -0.89 -30.30
CA THR A 220 -16.83 -1.30 -30.93
C THR A 220 -17.83 -1.85 -29.91
N ASN A 221 -17.33 -2.61 -28.93
CA ASN A 221 -18.12 -3.20 -27.84
C ASN A 221 -17.81 -2.55 -26.49
N PHE A 222 -17.68 -1.21 -26.49
CA PHE A 222 -17.11 -0.47 -25.36
C PHE A 222 -17.87 -0.69 -24.05
N TRP A 223 -19.20 -0.82 -24.08
CA TRP A 223 -20.06 -0.99 -22.90
C TRP A 223 -20.60 -2.41 -22.69
N THR A 224 -20.41 -3.29 -23.66
CA THR A 224 -20.99 -4.63 -23.66
C THR A 224 -20.00 -5.60 -22.99
N PRO A 225 -20.36 -6.22 -21.86
CA PRO A 225 -19.49 -7.20 -21.21
C PRO A 225 -19.24 -8.39 -22.13
N GLY A 226 -17.97 -8.68 -22.42
CA GLY A 226 -17.52 -9.85 -23.15
C GLY A 226 -17.28 -11.04 -22.22
N ALA A 227 -16.08 -11.62 -22.29
CA ALA A 227 -15.68 -12.70 -21.40
C ALA A 227 -15.52 -12.19 -19.96
N VAL A 228 -16.40 -12.64 -19.07
CA VAL A 228 -16.41 -12.30 -17.64
C VAL A 228 -16.16 -13.53 -16.79
N LEU A 229 -15.33 -13.37 -15.75
CA LEU A 229 -15.18 -14.37 -14.71
C LEU A 229 -16.33 -14.23 -13.71
N PRO A 230 -17.05 -15.32 -13.40
CA PRO A 230 -18.06 -15.31 -12.36
C PRO A 230 -17.41 -15.02 -11.00
N ILE A 231 -18.09 -14.20 -10.21
CA ILE A 231 -17.76 -13.89 -8.82
C ILE A 231 -18.39 -14.98 -7.98
N GLU A 232 -17.54 -15.88 -7.49
CA GLU A 232 -17.92 -16.90 -6.53
C GLU A 232 -18.09 -16.28 -5.15
N SER A 233 -19.02 -16.83 -4.37
CA SER A 233 -19.19 -16.44 -2.98
C SER A 233 -18.60 -17.50 -2.05
N ASP A 234 -18.02 -17.07 -0.94
CA ASP A 234 -17.57 -17.99 0.11
C ASP A 234 -18.74 -18.61 0.89
N LEU A 235 -19.98 -18.16 0.64
CA LEU A 235 -21.19 -18.62 1.28
C LEU A 235 -21.85 -19.70 0.42
N PRO A 236 -21.98 -20.95 0.90
CA PRO A 236 -22.42 -22.08 0.08
C PRO A 236 -23.86 -21.97 -0.46
N PHE A 237 -24.64 -21.00 0.00
CA PHE A 237 -26.02 -20.74 -0.41
C PHE A 237 -26.17 -19.54 -1.36
N VAL A 238 -25.09 -18.81 -1.64
CA VAL A 238 -25.11 -17.69 -2.61
C VAL A 238 -24.43 -18.17 -3.89
N GLY A 239 -25.21 -18.27 -4.97
CA GLY A 239 -24.71 -18.67 -6.28
C GLY A 239 -23.77 -17.64 -6.88
N ALA A 240 -22.93 -18.09 -7.82
CA ALA A 240 -22.00 -17.22 -8.52
C ALA A 240 -22.73 -16.12 -9.31
N VAL A 241 -22.15 -14.92 -9.32
CA VAL A 241 -22.70 -13.74 -10.01
C VAL A 241 -21.72 -13.27 -11.07
N ALA A 242 -22.20 -13.00 -12.29
CA ALA A 242 -21.39 -12.43 -13.36
C ALA A 242 -21.92 -11.06 -13.76
N ALA A 243 -21.05 -10.19 -14.31
CA ALA A 243 -21.46 -8.87 -14.79
C ALA A 243 -22.47 -8.93 -15.95
N THR A 244 -22.54 -10.07 -16.67
CA THR A 244 -23.55 -10.36 -17.69
C THR A 244 -24.92 -10.73 -17.11
N GLY A 245 -25.02 -10.98 -15.80
CA GLY A 245 -26.25 -11.34 -15.08
C GLY A 245 -27.25 -10.18 -14.87
N GLY A 246 -27.16 -9.13 -15.67
CA GLY A 246 -27.99 -7.92 -15.56
C GLY A 246 -27.40 -6.84 -14.65
N ALA A 247 -28.21 -5.81 -14.35
CA ALA A 247 -27.76 -4.62 -13.62
C ALA A 247 -27.20 -4.94 -12.22
N LEU A 248 -27.82 -5.88 -11.50
CA LEU A 248 -27.33 -6.30 -10.19
C LEU A 248 -25.97 -7.01 -10.29
N GLY A 249 -25.78 -7.86 -11.30
CA GLY A 249 -24.51 -8.54 -11.53
C GLY A 249 -23.38 -7.57 -11.88
N MET A 250 -23.67 -6.58 -12.72
CA MET A 250 -22.73 -5.50 -13.03
C MET A 250 -22.39 -4.66 -11.79
N LEU A 251 -23.39 -4.29 -10.98
CA LEU A 251 -23.16 -3.55 -9.74
C LEU A 251 -22.23 -4.31 -8.78
N ILE A 252 -22.47 -5.61 -8.61
CA ILE A 252 -21.62 -6.48 -7.78
C ILE A 252 -20.20 -6.54 -8.35
N ALA A 253 -20.04 -6.69 -9.67
CA ALA A 253 -18.72 -6.68 -10.32
C ALA A 253 -17.96 -5.36 -10.13
N ILE A 254 -18.66 -4.23 -10.16
CA ILE A 254 -18.08 -2.92 -9.85
C ILE A 254 -17.63 -2.88 -8.40
N CYS A 255 -18.50 -3.23 -7.45
CA CYS A 255 -18.18 -3.24 -6.02
C CYS A 255 -16.99 -4.16 -5.68
N VAL A 256 -16.94 -5.36 -6.26
CA VAL A 256 -15.84 -6.31 -6.05
C VAL A 256 -14.55 -5.82 -6.72
N GLY A 257 -14.65 -5.29 -7.94
CA GLY A 257 -13.50 -4.70 -8.64
C GLY A 257 -12.87 -3.53 -7.89
N GLN A 258 -13.67 -2.78 -7.12
CA GLN A 258 -13.17 -1.67 -6.30
C GLN A 258 -12.29 -2.12 -5.14
N VAL A 259 -12.53 -3.30 -4.57
CA VAL A 259 -11.79 -3.82 -3.41
C VAL A 259 -10.29 -3.77 -3.70
N GLY A 260 -9.83 -4.33 -4.82
CA GLY A 260 -8.41 -4.32 -5.18
C GLY A 260 -7.85 -2.93 -5.48
N SER A 261 -8.68 -2.00 -5.96
CA SER A 261 -8.23 -0.65 -6.37
C SER A 261 -8.17 0.37 -5.23
N LEU A 262 -8.82 0.06 -4.10
CA LEU A 262 -8.80 0.88 -2.89
C LEU A 262 -7.63 0.53 -1.95
N PHE A 263 -6.89 -0.55 -2.24
CA PHE A 263 -5.68 -0.99 -1.55
C PHE A 263 -4.43 -0.69 -2.40
#